data_AF-A0A0R1VU63-F1
#
_entry.id   AF-A0A0R1VU63-F1
#
_cell.length_a   1.000
_cell.length_b   1.000
_cell.length_c   1.000
_cell.angle_alpha   90.00
_cell.angle_beta   90.00
_cell.angle_gamma   90.00
#
_symmetry.space_group_name_H-M   'P 1'
#
loop_
_entity.id
_entity.type
_entity.pdbx_description
1 polymer ?
#
loop_
_entity_poly.entity_id
_entity_poly.type
_entity_poly.pdbx_seq_one_letter_code
_entity_poly.pdbx_strand_id
1 'polypeptide(L)' 'MRFVERKKFTTTLDSDLIKQLKIIAVKKEISVSALIEQIAKPYLENRSRKIH' A
#
# COMPACT_ATOMS: atom_id res chain seq x y z
N MET A 1 -9.87 0.21 -22.37
CA MET A 1 -9.88 -0.12 -20.92
C MET A 1 -8.54 -0.77 -20.59
N ARG A 2 -7.69 -0.20 -19.72
CA ARG A 2 -6.45 -0.87 -19.29
C ARG A 2 -6.79 -1.79 -18.12
N PHE A 3 -6.45 -3.08 -18.23
CA PHE A 3 -6.57 -4.03 -17.13
C PHE A 3 -5.38 -3.84 -16.18
N VAL A 4 -5.65 -3.74 -14.88
CA VAL A 4 -4.59 -3.68 -13.85
C VAL A 4 -4.36 -5.10 -13.35
N GLU A 5 -3.21 -5.68 -13.70
CA GLU A 5 -2.83 -6.99 -13.20
C GLU A 5 -2.50 -6.92 -11.69
N ARG A 6 -3.26 -7.66 -10.88
CA ARG A 6 -2.99 -7.81 -9.44
C ARG A 6 -2.14 -9.05 -9.22
N LYS A 7 -0.96 -8.89 -8.61
CA LYS A 7 -0.07 -10.00 -8.23
C LYS A 7 -0.11 -10.20 -6.72
N LYS A 8 -0.01 -11.46 -6.27
CA LYS A 8 0.14 -11.79 -4.85
C LYS A 8 1.48 -11.22 -4.36
N PHE A 9 1.46 -10.58 -3.20
CA PHE A 9 2.65 -10.04 -2.56
C PHE A 9 2.66 -10.51 -1.11
N THR A 10 3.55 -11.46 -0.81
CA THR A 10 3.76 -11.97 0.54
C THR A 10 5.01 -11.32 1.10
N THR A 11 4.92 -10.75 2.30
CA THR A 11 6.05 -10.10 2.96
C THR A 11 5.94 -10.28 4.47
N THR A 12 7.05 -10.08 5.16
CA THR A 12 7.11 -10.11 6.62
C THR A 12 7.05 -8.69 7.15
N LEU A 13 6.13 -8.43 8.07
CA LEU A 13 5.96 -7.16 8.75
C LEU A 13 5.78 -7.41 10.23
N ASP A 14 6.03 -6.37 11.02
CA ASP A 14 5.71 -6.38 12.43
C ASP A 14 4.21 -6.68 12.67
N SER A 15 3.92 -7.46 13.70
CA SER A 15 2.56 -7.94 13.99
C SER A 15 1.63 -6.81 14.41
N ASP A 16 2.12 -5.85 15.20
CA ASP A 16 1.35 -4.68 15.61
C ASP A 16 1.07 -3.76 14.41
N LEU A 17 2.06 -3.57 13.55
CA LEU A 17 1.88 -2.84 12.29
C LEU A 17 0.79 -3.47 11.41
N ILE A 18 0.77 -4.81 11.26
CA ILE A 18 -0.29 -5.51 10.50
C ILE A 18 -1.66 -5.24 11.11
N LYS A 19 -1.78 -5.23 12.43
CA LYS A 19 -3.03 -4.96 13.14
C LYS A 19 -3.53 -3.55 12.87
N GLN A 20 -2.65 -2.56 12.98
CA GLN A 20 -2.97 -1.17 12.71
C GLN A 20 -3.41 -0.96 11.25
N LEU A 21 -2.70 -1.55 10.28
CA LEU A 21 -3.05 -1.50 8.86
C LEU A 21 -4.45 -2.07 8.60
N LYS A 22 -4.79 -3.21 9.21
CA LYS A 22 -6.12 -3.82 9.09
C LYS A 22 -7.22 -2.92 9.65
N ILE A 23 -7.01 -2.34 10.83
CA ILE A 23 -7.98 -1.43 11.46
C ILE A 23 -8.25 -0.23 10.55
N ILE A 24 -7.19 0.39 10.01
CA ILE A 24 -7.33 1.56 9.12
C ILE A 24 -8.03 1.17 7.82
N ALA A 25 -7.69 0.01 7.24
CA ALA A 25 -8.31 -0.49 6.02
C ALA A 25 -9.82 -0.69 6.19
N VAL A 26 -10.25 -1.27 7.32
CA VAL A 26 -11.67 -1.43 7.68
C VAL A 26 -12.35 -0.06 7.85
N LYS A 27 -11.73 0.87 8.59
CA LYS A 27 -12.29 2.22 8.80
C LYS A 27 -12.48 3.01 7.50
N LYS A 28 -11.67 2.72 6.49
CA LYS A 28 -11.70 3.39 5.17
C LYS A 28 -12.48 2.59 4.12
N GLU A 29 -13.04 1.43 4.48
CA GLU A 29 -13.73 0.52 3.56
C GLU A 29 -12.90 0.13 2.32
N ILE A 30 -11.58 -0.05 2.52
CA ILE A 30 -10.64 -0.47 1.47
C ILE A 30 -9.86 -1.72 1.88
N SER A 31 -9.25 -2.40 0.90
CA SER A 31 -8.34 -3.51 1.17
C SER A 31 -6.99 -3.01 1.73
N VAL A 32 -6.33 -3.85 2.54
CA VAL A 32 -4.97 -3.55 3.04
C VAL A 32 -3.98 -3.31 1.88
N SER A 33 -4.10 -4.04 0.77
CA SER A 33 -3.27 -3.82 -0.42
C SER A 33 -3.48 -2.42 -1.03
N ALA A 34 -4.72 -1.95 -1.11
CA ALA A 34 -5.04 -0.61 -1.60
C ALA A 34 -4.50 0.47 -0.66
N LEU A 35 -4.59 0.25 0.67
CA LEU A 35 -3.99 1.13 1.66
C LEU A 35 -2.46 1.24 1.48
N ILE A 36 -1.78 0.11 1.31
CA ILE A 36 -0.32 0.08 1.07
C ILE A 36 0.03 0.85 -0.20
N GLU A 37 -0.71 0.66 -1.29
CA GLU A 37 -0.48 1.40 -2.54
C GLU A 37 -0.69 2.91 -2.39
N GLN A 38 -1.72 3.35 -1.66
CA GLN A 38 -1.96 4.77 -1.39
C GLN A 38 -0.82 5.42 -0.62
N ILE A 39 -0.14 4.67 0.24
CA ILE A 39 1.01 5.17 1.02
C ILE A 39 2.30 5.08 0.19
N ALA A 40 2.50 3.97 -0.53
CA ALA A 40 3.75 3.71 -1.25
C ALA A 40 3.91 4.54 -2.53
N LYS A 41 2.84 4.74 -3.32
CA LYS A 41 2.88 5.54 -4.55
C LYS A 41 3.43 6.96 -4.33
N PRO A 42 2.87 7.78 -3.42
CA PRO A 42 3.39 9.13 -3.21
C PRO A 42 4.82 9.13 -2.64
N TYR A 43 5.20 8.14 -1.84
CA TYR A 43 6.59 8.00 -1.37
C TYR A 43 7.56 7.79 -2.54
N LEU A 44 7.21 6.90 -3.48
CA LEU A 44 8.02 6.60 -4.66
C LEU A 44 8.05 7.75 -5.66
N GLU A 45 6.92 8.43 -5.89
CA GLU A 45 6.83 9.58 -6.80
C GLU A 45 7.65 10.78 -6.30
N ASN A 46 7.55 11.09 -5.00
CA ASN A 46 8.34 12.17 -4.40
C ASN A 46 9.84 11.86 -4.40
N ARG A 47 10.22 10.59 -4.29
CA ARG A 47 11.63 10.19 -4.38
C ARG A 47 12.14 10.30 -5.80
N SER A 48 11.38 9.84 -6.81
CA SER A 48 11.72 9.95 -8.23
C SER A 48 12.01 11.41 -8.66
N ARG A 49 11.27 12.37 -8.09
CA ARG A 49 11.45 13.81 -8.35
C ARG A 49 12.72 14.42 -7.74
N LYS A 50 13.39 13.72 -6.81
CA LYS A 50 14.66 14.14 -6.20
C LYS A 50 15.89 13.44 -6.80
N ILE A 51 15.69 12.50 -7.73
CA ILE A 51 16.78 11.75 -8.39
C ILE A 51 16.94 12.15 -9.87
N HIS A 52 16.36 13.28 -10.27
CA HIS A 52 16.62 13.98 -11.52
C HIS A 52 17.11 15.39 -11.21
#